data_AF-A0A9P0HKP6-F1
#
_entry.id   AF-A0A9P0HKP6-F1
#
_cell.length_a   1.000
_cell.length_b   1.000
_cell.length_c   1.000
_cell.angle_alpha   90.00
_cell.angle_beta   90.00
_cell.angle_gamma   90.00
#
_symmetry.space_group_name_H-M   'P 1'
#
loop_
_entity.id
_entity.type
_entity.pdbx_description
1 polymer ?
#
loop_
_entity_poly.entity_id
_entity_poly.type
_entity_poly.pdbx_seq_one_letter_code
_entity_poly.pdbx_strand_id
1 'polypeptide(L)'
;MARPPSDICPMAHLNLGTLLASRGRIQEAEEVLIRCSQLDGSAVKDPRTHESTRVSSLVHLGRIYADRGDHAKAVQVYSQAVAIKPKDYQPQREGIAIELRRLDRSADENTSRQRSNTSYMDTLE
;
A
#
# COMPACT_ATOMS: atom_id res chain seq x y z
N MET A 1 -1.24 33.50 6.73
CA MET A 1 -2.20 32.68 7.49
C MET A 1 -2.80 31.66 6.54
N ALA A 2 -2.24 30.44 6.50
CA ALA A 2 -2.77 29.34 5.71
C ALA A 2 -4.12 28.92 6.31
N ARG A 3 -5.19 28.91 5.52
CA ARG A 3 -6.50 28.40 5.94
C ARG A 3 -6.30 26.99 6.53
N PRO A 4 -6.90 26.67 7.69
CA PRO A 4 -6.95 25.28 8.12
C PRO A 4 -7.67 24.49 7.03
N PRO A 5 -7.18 23.31 6.60
CA PRO A 5 -7.87 22.51 5.60
C PRO A 5 -9.11 21.88 6.26
N SER A 6 -10.16 22.68 6.38
CA SER A 6 -11.52 22.22 6.54
C SER A 6 -11.90 21.44 5.27
N ASP A 7 -12.23 20.17 5.45
CA ASP A 7 -12.81 19.26 4.44
C ASP A 7 -11.85 18.52 3.50
N ILE A 8 -10.71 18.02 4.00
CA ILE A 8 -10.06 16.90 3.32
C ILE A 8 -10.77 15.62 3.74
N CYS A 9 -11.78 15.20 2.97
CA CYS A 9 -12.39 13.88 3.16
C CYS A 9 -11.40 12.80 2.69
N PRO A 10 -10.77 12.03 3.60
CA PRO A 10 -9.82 10.99 3.21
C PRO A 10 -10.47 9.97 2.26
N MET A 11 -11.78 9.76 2.42
CA MET A 11 -12.53 8.81 1.58
C MET A 11 -12.66 9.28 0.13
N ALA A 12 -12.77 10.59 -0.09
CA ALA A 12 -12.80 11.16 -1.43
C ALA A 12 -11.44 10.95 -2.14
N HIS A 13 -10.34 11.10 -1.40
CA HIS A 13 -8.99 10.89 -1.94
C HIS A 13 -8.72 9.41 -2.23
N LEU A 14 -9.16 8.50 -1.35
CA LEU A 14 -9.11 7.06 -1.61
C LEU A 14 -9.85 6.66 -2.89
N ASN A 15 -11.07 7.17 -3.07
CA ASN A 15 -11.87 6.90 -4.26
C ASN A 15 -11.21 7.48 -5.53
N LEU A 16 -10.65 8.69 -5.44
CA LEU A 16 -9.91 9.30 -6.53
C LEU A 16 -8.67 8.49 -6.90
N GLY A 17 -7.85 8.08 -5.93
CA GLY A 17 -6.67 7.24 -6.16
C GLY A 17 -7.02 5.91 -6.81
N THR A 18 -8.11 5.27 -6.36
CA THR A 18 -8.61 4.01 -6.96
C THR A 18 -9.06 4.21 -8.40
N LEU A 19 -9.79 5.28 -8.68
CA LEU A 19 -10.23 5.61 -10.04
C LEU A 19 -9.03 5.90 -10.96
N LEU A 20 -8.05 6.67 -10.49
CA LEU A 20 -6.82 6.96 -11.23
C LEU A 20 -6.04 5.69 -11.56
N ALA A 21 -5.92 4.77 -10.60
CA ALA A 21 -5.27 3.48 -10.80
C ALA A 21 -6.00 2.65 -11.89
N SER A 22 -7.34 2.61 -11.85
CA SER A 22 -8.15 1.92 -12.87
C SER A 22 -8.01 2.51 -14.28
N ARG A 23 -7.65 3.80 -14.38
CA ARG A 23 -7.39 4.50 -15.65
C ARG A 23 -5.95 4.36 -16.12
N GLY A 24 -5.11 3.57 -15.44
CA GLY A 24 -3.69 3.41 -15.75
C GLY A 24 -2.81 4.59 -15.30
N ARG A 25 -3.37 5.59 -14.61
CA ARG A 25 -2.63 6.75 -14.08
C ARG A 25 -2.02 6.41 -12.72
N ILE A 26 -1.12 5.42 -12.72
CA ILE A 26 -0.59 4.81 -11.49
C ILE A 26 0.24 5.79 -10.65
N GLN A 27 1.00 6.69 -11.30
CA GLN A 27 1.83 7.69 -10.60
C GLN A 27 0.96 8.71 -9.84
N GLU A 28 -0.09 9.20 -10.47
CA GLU A 28 -1.01 10.14 -9.82
C GLU A 28 -1.85 9.48 -8.73
N ALA A 29 -2.25 8.23 -8.95
CA ALA A 29 -2.92 7.43 -7.92
C ALA A 29 -2.05 7.31 -6.67
N GLU A 30 -0.76 7.02 -6.84
CA GLU A 30 0.21 6.94 -5.75
C GLU A 30 0.32 8.27 -4.99
N GLU A 31 0.51 9.40 -5.67
CA GLU A 31 0.61 10.72 -5.02
C GLU A 31 -0.64 11.08 -4.21
N VAL A 32 -1.83 10.76 -4.73
CA VAL A 32 -3.10 11.01 -4.04
C VAL A 32 -3.25 10.11 -2.80
N LEU A 33 -2.88 8.83 -2.92
CA LEU A 33 -2.95 7.88 -1.80
C LEU A 33 -1.91 8.17 -0.73
N ILE A 34 -0.69 8.59 -1.10
CA ILE A 34 0.35 9.03 -0.15
C ILE A 34 -0.15 10.23 0.64
N ARG A 35 -0.65 11.26 -0.05
CA ARG A 35 -1.25 12.42 0.60
C ARG A 35 -2.36 12.00 1.54
N CYS A 36 -3.26 11.10 1.11
CA CYS A 36 -4.33 10.59 1.95
C CYS A 36 -3.81 9.88 3.21
N SER A 37 -2.71 9.13 3.12
CA SER A 37 -2.13 8.41 4.27
C SER A 37 -1.46 9.34 5.30
N GLN A 38 -1.00 10.52 4.85
CA GLN A 38 -0.35 11.55 5.65
C GLN A 38 -1.32 12.57 6.24
N LEU A 39 -2.61 12.52 5.88
CA LEU A 39 -3.61 13.38 6.49
C LEU A 39 -3.71 13.10 7.99
N ASP A 40 -3.57 14.17 8.76
CA ASP A 40 -3.79 14.13 10.19
C ASP A 40 -5.29 14.05 10.48
N GLY A 41 -5.68 13.02 11.23
CA GLY A 41 -7.06 12.80 11.67
C GLY A 41 -7.53 13.79 12.72
N SER A 42 -6.70 14.78 13.07
CA SER A 42 -6.96 15.80 14.09
C SER A 42 -8.18 16.68 13.78
N ALA A 43 -8.61 16.74 12.51
CA ALA A 43 -9.77 17.50 12.06
C ALA A 43 -11.05 16.66 11.86
N VAL A 44 -11.03 15.35 12.11
CA VAL A 44 -12.15 14.45 11.75
C VAL A 44 -13.01 14.13 12.96
N LYS A 45 -14.33 14.32 12.83
CA LYS A 45 -15.34 14.04 13.87
C LYS A 45 -15.38 12.58 14.33
N ASP A 46 -14.90 11.64 13.50
CA ASP A 46 -14.86 10.21 13.80
C ASP A 46 -13.46 9.62 13.50
N PRO A 47 -12.65 9.36 14.55
CA PRO A 47 -11.32 8.76 14.41
C PRO A 47 -11.33 7.39 13.74
N ARG A 48 -12.40 6.60 13.91
CA ARG A 48 -12.46 5.22 13.39
C ARG A 48 -12.61 5.19 11.88
N THR A 49 -13.46 6.06 11.34
CA THR A 49 -13.64 6.18 9.88
C THR A 49 -12.38 6.73 9.22
N HIS A 50 -11.68 7.65 9.90
CA HIS A 50 -10.40 8.17 9.44
C HIS A 50 -9.33 7.08 9.37
N GLU A 51 -9.15 6.30 10.45
CA GLU A 51 -8.20 5.19 10.49
C GLU A 51 -8.50 4.12 9.44
N SER A 52 -9.76 3.71 9.31
CA SER A 52 -10.20 2.74 8.28
C SER A 52 -9.85 3.20 6.87
N THR A 53 -10.06 4.48 6.57
CA THR A 53 -9.74 5.04 5.26
C THR A 53 -8.23 5.11 5.03
N ARG A 54 -7.47 5.51 6.06
CA ARG A 54 -6.00 5.54 6.01
C ARG A 54 -5.43 4.14 5.76
N VAL A 55 -5.99 3.12 6.41
CA VAL A 55 -5.60 1.72 6.17
C VAL A 55 -5.91 1.32 4.74
N SER A 56 -7.11 1.63 4.22
CA SER A 56 -7.47 1.36 2.83
C SER A 56 -6.51 2.00 1.84
N SER A 57 -6.10 3.26 2.06
CA SER A 57 -5.14 3.95 1.20
C SER A 57 -3.78 3.25 1.17
N LEU A 58 -3.30 2.78 2.33
CA LEU A 58 -2.06 1.99 2.42
C LEU A 58 -2.19 0.66 1.69
N VAL A 59 -3.33 -0.03 1.79
CA VAL A 59 -3.55 -1.30 1.04
C VAL A 59 -3.46 -1.08 -0.47
N HIS A 60 -4.04 0.01 -0.97
CA HIS A 60 -4.01 0.34 -2.39
C HIS A 60 -2.59 0.72 -2.84
N LEU A 61 -1.83 1.45 -2.02
CA LEU A 61 -0.40 1.72 -2.28
C LEU A 61 0.43 0.44 -2.31
N GLY A 62 0.20 -0.48 -1.37
CA GLY A 62 0.87 -1.77 -1.34
C GLY A 62 0.64 -2.56 -2.63
N ARG A 63 -0.58 -2.52 -3.17
CA ARG A 63 -0.92 -3.15 -4.46
C ARG A 63 -0.18 -2.49 -5.62
N ILE A 64 -0.18 -1.16 -5.67
CA ILE A 64 0.54 -0.42 -6.70
C ILE A 64 2.05 -0.76 -6.69
N TYR A 65 2.66 -0.86 -5.51
CA TYR A 65 4.07 -1.27 -5.41
C TYR A 65 4.28 -2.74 -5.80
N ALA A 66 3.38 -3.64 -5.40
CA ALA A 66 3.42 -5.04 -5.80
C ALA A 66 3.34 -5.21 -7.32
N ASP A 67 2.41 -4.49 -7.97
CA ASP A 67 2.21 -4.51 -9.42
C ASP A 67 3.41 -3.91 -10.19
N ARG A 68 4.14 -2.98 -9.58
CA ARG A 68 5.40 -2.44 -10.12
C ARG A 68 6.61 -3.35 -9.90
N GLY A 69 6.48 -4.42 -9.12
CA GLY A 69 7.59 -5.30 -8.74
C GLY A 69 8.41 -4.80 -7.53
N ASP A 70 8.02 -3.68 -6.92
CA ASP A 70 8.64 -3.12 -5.71
C ASP A 70 8.16 -3.86 -4.46
N HIS A 71 8.45 -5.16 -4.36
CA HIS A 71 7.97 -6.04 -3.29
C HIS A 71 8.38 -5.55 -1.89
N ALA A 72 9.59 -5.00 -1.74
CA ALA A 72 10.09 -4.47 -0.46
C ALA A 72 9.22 -3.31 0.07
N LYS A 73 8.85 -2.36 -0.80
CA LYS A 73 7.97 -1.23 -0.43
C LYS A 73 6.55 -1.72 -0.16
N ALA A 74 6.06 -2.65 -0.97
CA ALA A 74 4.73 -3.23 -0.76
C ALA A 74 4.60 -3.85 0.64
N VAL A 75 5.57 -4.67 1.06
CA VAL A 75 5.61 -5.26 2.41
C VAL A 75 5.64 -4.21 3.51
N GLN A 76 6.45 -3.16 3.34
CA GLN A 76 6.54 -2.08 4.33
C GLN A 76 5.19 -1.35 4.50
N VAL A 77 4.53 -1.01 3.40
CA VAL A 77 3.24 -0.30 3.41
C VAL A 77 2.12 -1.20 3.96
N TYR A 78 2.10 -2.48 3.60
CA TYR A 78 1.16 -3.44 4.19
C TYR A 78 1.36 -3.63 5.69
N SER A 79 2.61 -3.62 6.15
CA SER A 79 2.92 -3.70 7.58
C SER A 79 2.41 -2.48 8.34
N GLN A 80 2.52 -1.28 7.75
CA GLN A 80 1.94 -0.06 8.30
C GLN A 80 0.41 -0.13 8.36
N ALA A 81 -0.23 -0.66 7.32
CA ALA A 81 -1.68 -0.87 7.28
C ALA A 81 -2.15 -1.80 8.41
N VAL A 82 -1.40 -2.89 8.65
CA VAL A 82 -1.68 -3.85 9.74
C VAL A 82 -1.35 -3.27 11.11
N ALA A 83 -0.43 -2.33 11.24
CA ALA A 83 -0.08 -1.71 12.53
C ALA A 83 -1.16 -0.76 13.06
N ILE A 84 -1.91 -0.09 12.18
CA ILE A 84 -2.93 0.91 12.56
C ILE A 84 -4.17 0.29 13.23
N LYS A 85 -4.46 -1.01 12.99
CA LYS A 85 -5.54 -1.84 13.57
C LYS A 85 -6.76 -1.11 14.21
N PRO A 86 -7.80 -0.79 13.43
CA PRO A 86 -9.16 -0.75 13.98
C PRO A 86 -9.65 -2.18 14.28
N LYS A 87 -10.25 -2.42 15.44
CA LYS A 87 -10.78 -3.76 15.84
C LYS A 87 -11.80 -4.35 14.85
N ASP A 88 -12.48 -3.50 14.08
CA ASP A 88 -13.51 -3.88 13.11
C ASP A 88 -12.97 -4.16 11.69
N TYR A 89 -11.66 -4.05 11.48
CA TYR A 89 -11.01 -4.13 10.17
C TYR A 89 -10.60 -5.57 9.80
N GLN A 90 -11.49 -6.54 10.03
CA GLN A 90 -11.25 -7.98 9.80
C GLN A 90 -11.12 -8.36 8.31
N PRO A 91 -12.06 -8.00 7.40
CA PRO A 91 -12.02 -8.50 6.03
C PRO A 91 -10.85 -7.95 5.21
N GLN A 92 -10.47 -6.69 5.40
CA GLN A 92 -9.28 -6.15 4.72
C GLN A 92 -7.97 -6.74 5.28
N ARG A 93 -7.92 -7.12 6.57
CA ARG A 93 -6.72 -7.74 7.16
C ARG A 93 -6.43 -9.11 6.54
N GLU A 94 -7.46 -9.89 6.22
CA GLU A 94 -7.31 -11.13 5.44
C GLU A 94 -6.79 -10.84 4.04
N GLY A 95 -7.33 -9.82 3.37
CA GLY A 95 -6.82 -9.36 2.07
C GLY A 95 -5.34 -9.01 2.09
N ILE A 96 -4.90 -8.23 3.09
CA ILE A 96 -3.48 -7.87 3.27
C ILE A 96 -2.61 -9.11 3.52
N ALA A 97 -3.07 -10.06 4.34
CA ALA A 97 -2.33 -11.28 4.64
C ALA A 97 -2.11 -12.15 3.40
N ILE A 98 -3.10 -12.20 2.51
CA ILE A 98 -2.98 -12.90 1.22
C ILE A 98 -1.93 -12.22 0.34
N GLU A 99 -1.97 -10.90 0.21
CA GLU A 99 -0.99 -10.17 -0.61
C GLU A 99 0.43 -10.26 -0.04
N LEU A 100 0.60 -10.16 1.29
CA LEU A 100 1.90 -10.37 1.94
C LEU A 100 2.46 -11.77 1.66
N ARG A 101 1.64 -12.82 1.79
CA ARG A 101 2.07 -14.18 1.47
C ARG A 101 2.46 -14.35 -0.01
N ARG A 102 1.78 -13.62 -0.91
CA ARG A 102 2.10 -13.61 -2.35
C ARG A 102 3.46 -12.96 -2.60
N LEU A 103 3.74 -11.85 -1.92
CA LEU A 103 5.00 -11.12 -2.01
C LEU A 103 6.18 -11.90 -1.41
N ASP A 104 5.97 -12.60 -0.29
CA ASP A 104 6.99 -13.46 0.30
C ASP A 104 7.38 -14.59 -0.67
N ARG A 105 6.38 -15.23 -1.30
CA ARG A 105 6.64 -16.25 -2.32
C ARG A 105 7.39 -15.70 -3.53
N SER A 106 7.01 -14.51 -4.03
CA SER A 106 7.71 -13.91 -5.18
C SER A 106 9.14 -13.51 -4.83
N ALA A 107 9.39 -13.05 -3.61
CA ALA A 107 10.74 -12.74 -3.13
C ALA A 107 11.62 -13.99 -3.00
N ASP A 108 11.07 -15.11 -2.52
CA ASP A 108 11.77 -16.40 -2.45
C ASP A 108 12.08 -16.96 -3.84
N GLU A 109 11.13 -16.88 -4.79
CA GLU A 109 11.32 -17.28 -6.18
C GLU A 109 12.39 -16.43 -6.89
N ASN A 110 12.44 -15.13 -6.62
CA ASN A 110 13.43 -14.25 -7.20
C ASN A 110 14.83 -14.53 -6.60
N THR A 111 14.91 -14.78 -5.29
CA THR A 111 16.16 -15.14 -4.61
C THR A 111 16.71 -16.48 -5.12
N SER A 112 15.83 -17.47 -5.30
CA SER A 112 16.22 -18.78 -5.82
C SER A 112 16.64 -18.71 -7.30
N ARG A 113 15.92 -17.95 -8.15
CA ARG A 113 16.36 -17.65 -9.52
C ARG A 113 17.70 -16.94 -9.58
N GLN A 114 17.93 -15.95 -8.71
CA GLN A 114 19.18 -15.20 -8.68
C GLN A 114 20.36 -16.10 -8.29
N ARG A 115 20.18 -16.96 -7.28
CA ARG A 115 21.20 -17.98 -6.90
C ARG A 115 21.49 -18.96 -8.03
N SER A 116 20.47 -19.44 -8.72
CA SER A 116 20.65 -20.33 -9.87
C SER A 116 21.40 -19.66 -11.03
N ASN A 117 21.11 -18.39 -11.33
CA ASN A 117 21.84 -17.63 -12.37
C ASN A 117 23.31 -17.37 -11.99
N THR A 118 23.61 -17.02 -10.73
CA THR A 118 25.00 -16.87 -10.28
C THR A 118 25.76 -18.19 -10.34
N SER A 119 25.15 -19.29 -9.88
CA SER A 119 25.77 -20.63 -9.93
C SER A 119 26.01 -21.13 -11.35
N TYR A 120 25.20 -20.71 -12.33
CA TYR A 120 25.39 -21.05 -13.74
C TYR A 120 26.53 -20.27 -14.40
N MET A 121 26.84 -19.07 -13.92
CA MET A 121 27.96 -18.26 -14.42
C MET A 121 29.29 -18.70 -13.80
N ASP A 122 29.29 -19.10 -12.52
CA ASP A 122 30.47 -19.65 -11.80
C ASP A 122 30.96 -21.00 -12.37
N THR A 123 30.10 -21.72 -13.10
CA THR A 123 30.41 -23.03 -13.71
C THR A 123 30.90 -22.93 -15.15
N LEU A 124 30.95 -21.71 -15.73
CA LEU A 124 31.38 -21.44 -17.10
C LEU A 124 32.72 -20.69 -17.20
N GLU A 125 33.40 -20.43 -16.07
CA GLU A 125 34.82 -20.05 -15.99
C GLU A 125 35.72 -21.27 -15.71
#